data_AF-A0A4V6KQ28-F1
#
_entry.id   AF-A0A4V6KQ28-F1
#
_cell.length_a   1.000
_cell.length_b   1.000
_cell.length_c   1.000
_cell.angle_alpha   90.00
_cell.angle_beta   90.00
_cell.angle_gamma   90.00
#
_symmetry.space_group_name_H-M   'P 1'
#
loop_
_entity.id
_entity.type
_entity.pdbx_description
1 polymer ?
#
loop_
_entity_poly.entity_id
_entity_poly.type
_entity_poly.pdbx_seq_one_letter_code
_entity_poly.pdbx_strand_id
1 'polypeptide(L)'
;MASNKDAKQRKSAGELRERVRGISEVPGRGYKDDSVTVVSRDSWIVRLDLVADEYYHTEPVKRALVRYPLKIVRWDQNPEANPFGLALDCYADIPQRLEAAPVAPVEKKGLF
;
A
#
# COMPACT_ATOMS: atom_id res chain seq x y z
N MET A 1 -8.88 11.46 25.89
CA MET A 1 -9.26 12.56 24.98
C MET A 1 -7.99 13.28 24.54
N ALA A 2 -7.36 12.82 23.45
CA ALA A 2 -6.22 13.53 22.87
C ALA A 2 -6.75 14.76 22.10
N SER A 3 -6.22 15.93 22.43
CA SER A 3 -6.76 17.22 22.05
C SER A 3 -6.65 17.48 20.54
N ASN A 4 -7.80 17.71 19.91
CA ASN A 4 -7.99 18.14 18.51
C ASN A 4 -7.17 19.40 18.11
N LYS A 5 -6.54 20.07 19.07
CA LYS A 5 -5.65 21.23 18.82
C LYS A 5 -4.32 20.84 18.18
N ASP A 6 -3.76 19.68 18.53
CA ASP A 6 -2.45 19.24 18.03
C ASP A 6 -2.53 18.85 16.54
N ALA A 7 -3.60 18.16 16.14
CA ALA A 7 -3.88 17.82 14.75
C ALA A 7 -4.11 19.04 13.84
N LYS A 8 -4.71 20.11 14.38
CA LYS A 8 -4.91 21.37 13.62
C LYS A 8 -3.61 22.15 13.46
N GLN A 9 -2.75 22.16 14.48
CA GLN A 9 -1.48 22.87 14.47
C GLN A 9 -0.48 22.25 13.46
N ARG A 10 -0.47 20.92 13.35
CA ARG A 10 0.30 20.17 12.33
C ARG A 10 -0.23 20.38 10.90
N LYS A 11 -1.54 20.60 10.74
CA LYS A 11 -2.15 20.98 9.44
C LYS A 11 -1.79 22.40 9.00
N SER A 12 -1.74 23.37 9.93
CA SER A 12 -1.37 24.76 9.62
C SER A 12 0.12 24.97 9.37
N ALA A 13 0.98 24.08 9.87
CA ALA A 13 2.43 24.14 9.67
C ALA A 13 2.93 23.56 8.33
N GLY A 14 2.04 23.09 7.44
CA GLY A 14 2.43 22.50 6.14
C GLY A 14 3.09 21.12 6.24
N GLU A 15 3.33 20.61 7.44
CA GLU A 15 4.12 19.41 7.75
C GLU A 15 3.55 18.08 7.19
N LEU A 16 2.29 18.08 6.74
CA LEU A 16 1.60 16.90 6.21
C LEU A 16 1.21 17.02 4.72
N ARG A 17 1.52 18.15 4.04
CA ARG A 17 1.04 18.40 2.67
C ARG A 17 1.93 17.83 1.56
N GLU A 18 3.17 17.45 1.87
CA GLU A 18 4.16 17.10 0.82
C GLU A 18 4.65 15.65 0.89
N ARG A 19 3.91 14.77 1.58
CA ARG A 19 4.24 13.35 1.66
C ARG A 19 3.46 12.58 0.60
N VAL A 20 4.14 12.19 -0.47
CA VAL A 20 3.58 11.34 -1.52
C VAL A 20 4.03 9.91 -1.27
N ARG A 21 3.11 8.94 -1.41
CA ARG A 21 3.45 7.52 -1.34
C ARG A 21 3.32 6.89 -2.72
N GLY A 22 4.45 6.46 -3.29
CA GLY A 22 4.48 5.56 -4.42
C GLY A 22 4.30 4.11 -3.96
N ILE A 23 3.59 3.32 -4.75
CA ILE A 23 3.40 1.90 -4.52
C ILE A 23 3.86 1.15 -5.77
N SER A 24 4.68 0.13 -5.58
CA SER A 24 5.09 -0.79 -6.65
C SER A 24 5.14 -2.22 -6.12
N GLU A 25 5.16 -3.21 -7.01
CA GLU A 25 5.33 -4.60 -6.60
C GLU A 25 6.74 -4.84 -6.04
N VAL A 26 6.87 -5.74 -5.06
CA VAL A 26 8.20 -6.21 -4.65
C VAL A 26 8.77 -7.15 -5.73
N PRO A 27 9.97 -6.86 -6.29
CA PRO A 27 10.57 -7.73 -7.31
C PRO A 27 10.69 -9.19 -6.85
N GLY A 28 10.27 -10.13 -7.71
CA GLY A 28 10.26 -11.57 -7.40
C GLY A 28 9.16 -12.04 -6.45
N ARG A 29 8.27 -11.14 -6.00
CA ARG A 29 7.13 -11.43 -5.10
C ARG A 29 5.79 -10.93 -5.64
N GLY A 30 5.68 -10.79 -6.97
CA GLY A 30 4.41 -10.54 -7.65
C GLY A 30 3.42 -11.70 -7.50
N TYR A 31 2.37 -11.72 -8.31
CA TYR A 31 1.35 -12.76 -8.26
C TYR A 31 1.93 -14.18 -8.32
N LYS A 32 1.38 -15.05 -7.48
CA LYS A 32 1.59 -16.50 -7.45
C LYS A 32 0.25 -17.15 -7.11
N ASP A 33 0.09 -18.41 -7.45
CA ASP A 33 -1.16 -19.12 -7.14
C ASP A 33 -1.42 -19.19 -5.63
N ASP A 34 -0.37 -19.25 -4.81
CA ASP A 34 -0.45 -19.19 -3.36
C ASP A 34 -0.63 -17.76 -2.80
N SER A 35 -0.68 -16.73 -3.63
CA SER A 35 -1.04 -15.36 -3.19
C SER A 35 -2.54 -15.21 -2.96
N VAL A 36 -3.37 -16.14 -3.44
CA VAL A 36 -4.84 -16.09 -3.32
C VAL A 36 -5.34 -17.23 -2.44
N THR A 37 -6.20 -16.89 -1.48
CA THR A 37 -6.95 -17.87 -0.68
C THR A 37 -8.42 -17.77 -1.05
N VAL A 38 -8.98 -18.86 -1.57
CA VAL A 38 -10.42 -18.95 -1.86
C VAL A 38 -11.16 -19.10 -0.53
N VAL A 39 -12.01 -18.14 -0.19
CA VAL A 39 -12.85 -18.20 1.00
C VAL A 39 -14.22 -18.78 0.65
N SER A 40 -14.76 -18.40 -0.50
CA SER A 40 -15.99 -18.96 -1.04
C SER A 40 -16.03 -18.83 -2.56
N ARG A 41 -17.16 -19.22 -3.18
CA ARG A 41 -17.42 -18.99 -4.60
C ARG A 41 -17.29 -17.53 -5.01
N ASP A 42 -17.67 -16.61 -4.12
CA ASP A 42 -17.80 -15.18 -4.42
C ASP A 42 -16.87 -14.31 -3.57
N SER A 43 -15.91 -14.91 -2.86
CA SER A 43 -14.95 -14.15 -2.04
C SER A 43 -13.57 -14.82 -1.91
N TRP A 44 -12.56 -13.96 -1.88
CA TRP A 44 -11.15 -14.35 -1.85
C TRP A 44 -10.37 -13.42 -0.91
N ILE A 45 -9.27 -13.93 -0.37
CA ILE A 45 -8.24 -13.11 0.27
C ILE A 45 -7.02 -13.11 -0.63
N VAL A 46 -6.60 -11.92 -1.08
CA VAL A 46 -5.42 -11.74 -1.93
C VAL A 46 -4.32 -11.08 -1.12
N ARG A 47 -3.13 -11.70 -1.11
CA ARG A 47 -1.93 -11.17 -0.47
C ARG A 47 -1.07 -10.46 -1.52
N LEU A 48 -0.97 -9.13 -1.42
CA LEU A 48 -0.10 -8.33 -2.28
C LEU A 48 1.13 -7.87 -1.52
N ASP A 49 2.31 -8.26 -1.99
CA ASP A 49 3.59 -7.80 -1.46
C ASP A 49 4.04 -6.56 -2.25
N LEU A 50 3.96 -5.40 -1.61
CA LEU A 50 4.19 -4.10 -2.24
C LEU A 50 5.34 -3.35 -1.57
N VAL A 51 6.11 -2.60 -2.35
CA VAL A 51 7.03 -1.57 -1.89
C VAL A 51 6.24 -0.27 -1.76
N ALA A 52 6.23 0.30 -0.57
CA ALA A 52 5.71 1.63 -0.29
C ALA A 52 6.89 2.60 -0.13
N ASP A 53 7.10 3.44 -1.13
CA ASP A 53 8.08 4.52 -1.12
C ASP A 53 7.40 5.83 -0.73
N GLU A 54 7.87 6.44 0.35
CA GLU A 54 7.36 7.72 0.82
C GLU A 54 8.37 8.82 0.51
N TYR A 55 7.92 9.81 -0.25
CA TYR A 55 8.69 10.97 -0.66
C TYR A 55 8.28 12.17 0.19
N TYR A 56 9.24 13.00 0.55
CA TYR A 56 9.00 14.35 1.05
C TYR A 56 9.63 15.31 0.05
N HIS A 57 8.82 16.14 -0.60
CA HIS A 57 9.21 16.85 -1.82
C HIS A 57 9.68 15.84 -2.89
N THR A 58 10.96 15.89 -3.27
CA THR A 58 11.61 15.02 -4.26
C THR A 58 12.56 14.00 -3.62
N GLU A 59 12.75 14.04 -2.29
CA GLU A 59 13.66 13.11 -1.61
C GLU A 59 12.89 11.88 -1.07
N PRO A 60 13.34 10.65 -1.36
CA PRO A 60 12.78 9.44 -0.77
C PRO A 60 13.17 9.37 0.72
N VAL A 61 12.16 9.39 1.59
CA VAL A 61 12.35 9.42 3.05
C VAL A 61 12.22 8.03 3.67
N LYS A 62 11.38 7.17 3.08
CA LYS A 62 11.14 5.83 3.63
C LYS A 62 10.78 4.86 2.52
N ARG A 63 11.38 3.67 2.58
CA ARG A 63 10.98 2.50 1.79
C ARG A 63 10.53 1.41 2.75
N ALA A 64 9.35 0.85 2.52
CA ALA A 64 8.82 -0.25 3.31
C ALA A 64 8.28 -1.35 2.40
N LEU A 65 8.68 -2.59 2.65
CA LEU A 65 8.07 -3.76 2.02
C LEU A 65 6.92 -4.22 2.91
N VAL A 66 5.70 -4.25 2.37
CA VAL A 66 4.47 -4.49 3.12
C VAL A 66 3.63 -5.51 2.37
N ARG A 67 3.14 -6.52 3.10
CA ARG A 67 2.14 -7.47 2.65
C ARG A 67 0.75 -6.95 3.02
N TYR A 68 -0.07 -6.70 2.01
CA TYR A 68 -1.46 -6.29 2.15
C TYR A 68 -2.39 -7.48 1.92
N PRO A 69 -3.07 -7.97 2.97
CA PRO A 69 -4.14 -8.94 2.82
C PRO A 69 -5.44 -8.21 2.46
N LEU A 70 -5.81 -8.24 1.18
CA LEU A 70 -7.02 -7.62 0.66
C LEU A 70 -8.15 -8.65 0.61
N LYS A 71 -9.35 -8.26 1.04
CA LYS A 71 -10.55 -9.04 0.77
C LYS A 71 -11.10 -8.62 -0.59
N ILE A 72 -11.35 -9.61 -1.44
CA ILE A 72 -11.94 -9.43 -2.77
C ILE A 72 -13.30 -10.10 -2.77
N VAL A 73 -14.29 -9.43 -3.32
CA VAL A 73 -15.65 -9.97 -3.48
C VAL A 73 -16.09 -9.88 -4.92
N ARG A 74 -16.98 -10.78 -5.34
CA ARG A 74 -17.66 -10.68 -6.62
C ARG A 74 -18.59 -9.46 -6.64
N TRP A 75 -18.48 -8.66 -7.70
CA TRP A 75 -19.34 -7.51 -7.98
C TRP A 75 -19.53 -7.31 -9.48
N ASP A 76 -20.39 -8.13 -10.08
CA ASP A 76 -20.62 -8.26 -11.53
C ASP A 76 -21.92 -7.60 -12.01
N GLN A 77 -22.42 -6.60 -11.29
CA GLN A 77 -23.70 -5.96 -11.62
C GLN A 77 -23.66 -5.14 -12.92
N ASN A 78 -22.52 -4.52 -13.26
CA ASN A 78 -22.35 -3.76 -14.49
C ASN A 78 -20.99 -4.07 -15.15
N PRO A 79 -20.95 -4.98 -16.13
CA PRO A 79 -19.72 -5.36 -16.83
C PRO A 79 -19.05 -4.23 -17.64
N GLU A 80 -19.80 -3.22 -18.10
CA GLU A 80 -19.22 -2.09 -18.82
C GLU A 80 -18.39 -1.20 -17.90
N ALA A 81 -18.85 -1.01 -16.66
CA ALA A 81 -18.15 -0.22 -15.64
C ALA A 81 -17.11 -1.04 -14.86
N ASN A 82 -17.36 -2.34 -14.68
CA ASN A 82 -16.47 -3.27 -14.00
C ASN A 82 -16.29 -4.55 -14.84
N PRO A 83 -15.37 -4.55 -15.82
CA PRO A 83 -15.16 -5.70 -16.69
C PRO A 83 -14.62 -6.93 -15.95
N PHE A 84 -14.05 -6.74 -14.76
CA PHE A 84 -13.54 -7.83 -13.93
C PHE A 84 -14.62 -8.45 -13.05
N GLY A 85 -15.73 -7.75 -12.79
CA GLY A 85 -16.78 -8.21 -11.89
C GLY A 85 -16.27 -8.44 -10.45
N LEU A 86 -15.25 -7.70 -10.00
CA LEU A 86 -14.64 -7.82 -8.68
C LEU A 86 -14.59 -6.48 -7.95
N ALA A 87 -14.55 -6.52 -6.62
CA ALA A 87 -14.41 -5.35 -5.76
C ALA A 87 -13.39 -5.58 -4.64
N LEU A 88 -12.73 -4.52 -4.19
CA LEU A 88 -11.96 -4.50 -2.95
C LEU A 88 -12.90 -4.26 -1.76
N ASP A 89 -13.00 -5.21 -0.85
CA ASP A 89 -13.78 -5.14 0.38
C ASP A 89 -12.88 -4.95 1.60
N CYS A 90 -12.10 -3.86 1.58
CA CYS A 90 -11.14 -3.51 2.64
C CYS A 90 -10.06 -4.58 2.88
N TYR A 91 -9.39 -4.49 4.04
CA TYR A 91 -8.36 -5.43 4.45
C TYR A 91 -8.97 -6.64 5.17
N ALA A 92 -8.46 -7.83 4.86
CA ALA A 92 -8.81 -9.06 5.57
C ALA A 92 -8.07 -9.19 6.91
N ASP A 93 -6.92 -8.51 7.05
CA ASP A 93 -6.12 -8.45 8.27
C ASP A 93 -5.23 -7.18 8.25
N ILE A 94 -4.51 -6.90 9.33
CA ILE A 94 -3.59 -5.77 9.42
C ILE A 94 -2.43 -5.97 8.42
N PRO A 95 -2.13 -4.98 7.55
CA PRO A 95 -0.97 -5.04 6.67
C PRO A 95 0.33 -5.30 7.45
N GLN A 96 1.07 -6.32 7.01
CA GLN A 96 2.26 -6.81 7.70
C GLN A 96 3.52 -6.28 7.03
N ARG A 97 4.47 -5.77 7.82
CA ARG A 97 5.79 -5.44 7.28
C ARG A 97 6.55 -6.75 7.00
N LEU A 98 7.12 -6.86 5.81
CA LEU A 98 7.98 -7.99 5.46
C LEU A 98 9.38 -7.71 6.03
N GLU A 99 9.66 -8.23 7.22
CA GLU A 99 10.97 -8.15 7.87
C GLU A 99 11.99 -8.99 7.09
N ALA A 100 12.64 -8.41 6.07
CA ALA A 100 13.92 -8.81 5.47
C ALA A 100 14.23 -7.99 4.20
N ALA A 101 14.76 -6.78 4.36
CA ALA A 101 15.71 -6.20 3.40
C ALA A 101 16.32 -4.95 4.05
N PRO A 102 17.66 -4.85 4.21
CA PRO A 102 18.25 -3.54 4.40
C PRO A 102 17.85 -2.69 3.20
N VAL A 103 17.12 -1.60 3.45
CA VAL A 103 16.91 -0.57 2.44
C VAL A 103 18.30 -0.01 2.20
N ALA A 104 18.97 -0.42 1.12
CA ALA A 104 20.21 0.23 0.71
C ALA A 104 19.95 1.74 0.68
N PRO A 105 20.80 2.56 1.32
CA PRO A 105 20.65 4.01 1.26
C PRO A 105 20.53 4.43 -0.19
N VAL A 106 19.54 5.27 -0.50
CA VAL A 106 19.49 5.92 -1.81
C VAL A 106 20.76 6.76 -1.90
N GLU A 107 21.67 6.34 -2.78
CA GLU A 107 22.95 7.02 -2.98
C GLU A 107 22.67 8.44 -3.46
N LYS A 108 22.93 9.44 -2.61
CA LYS A 108 22.88 10.85 -3.01
C LYS A 108 24.02 11.07 -4.01
N LYS A 109 23.73 10.90 -5.30
CA LYS A 109 24.63 11.38 -6.36
C LYS A 109 24.54 12.90 -6.36
N GLY A 110 25.33 13.51 -5.46
CA GLY A 110 25.50 14.95 -5.40
C GLY A 110 25.97 15.42 -6.77
N LEU A 111 25.12 16.18 -7.45
CA LEU A 111 25.53 16.99 -8.58
C LEU A 111 26.22 18.22 -7.99
N PHE A 112 27.55 18.18 -7.96
CA PHE A 112 28.37 19.38 -7.89
C PHE A 112 28.16 20.22 -9.15
#